data_AF-A0A7C4HAI1-F1
#
_entry.id   AF-A0A7C4HAI1-F1
#
_cell.length_a   1.000
_cell.length_b   1.000
_cell.length_c   1.000
_cell.angle_alpha   90.00
_cell.angle_beta   90.00
_cell.angle_gamma   90.00
#
_symmetry.space_group_name_H-M   'P 1'
#
loop_
_entity.id
_entity.type
_entity.pdbx_description
1 polymer ?
#
loop_
_entity_poly.entity_id
_entity_poly.type
_entity_poly.pdbx_seq_one_letter_code
_entity_poly.pdbx_strand_id
1 'polypeptide(L)'
;MLWSESGIDASNHPHGVYSIPPRDLDEIAKQISEEILRRTGKRVAVVISDTELFPWGAMDVARGSYGIKPVKMEFGEPDSYGKPKFGGVDNIAFMVSSAAALLMGQRGEGIPVVIIRGLKYEWSNEGVNKTLVMRISLKRLLKALLETVKHTIIVLGPSIISMLMLTLKVDISASDFL
;
A
#
# COMPACT_ATOMS: atom_id res chain seq x y z
N MET A 1 10.05 0.88 3.42
CA MET A 1 9.56 -0.24 2.58
C MET A 1 10.55 -1.38 2.67
N LEU A 2 10.06 -2.61 2.81
CA LEU A 2 10.87 -3.79 2.53
C LEU A 2 10.87 -4.00 1.00
N TRP A 3 11.97 -4.51 0.46
CA TRP A 3 12.11 -4.85 -0.95
C TRP A 3 12.66 -6.26 -1.04
N SER A 4 12.11 -7.10 -1.91
CA SER A 4 12.81 -8.32 -2.33
C SER A 4 14.11 -7.95 -3.04
N GLU A 5 15.18 -8.70 -2.77
CA GLU A 5 16.50 -8.50 -3.40
C GLU A 5 17.05 -7.07 -3.25
N SER A 6 16.67 -6.34 -2.19
CA SER A 6 17.01 -4.92 -2.01
C SER A 6 16.51 -3.98 -3.12
N GLY A 7 15.56 -4.43 -3.95
CA GLY A 7 15.07 -3.73 -5.14
C GLY A 7 16.04 -3.75 -6.31
N ILE A 8 17.12 -4.54 -6.25
CA ILE A 8 18.05 -4.72 -7.36
C ILE A 8 17.37 -5.60 -8.40
N ASP A 9 17.34 -5.14 -9.65
CA ASP A 9 16.72 -5.88 -10.75
C ASP A 9 17.75 -6.15 -11.88
N ALA A 10 17.81 -7.41 -12.30
CA ALA A 10 18.64 -7.91 -13.40
C ALA A 10 17.83 -8.20 -14.66
N SER A 11 16.50 -8.22 -14.54
CA SER A 11 15.56 -8.48 -15.63
C SER A 11 15.45 -7.28 -16.56
N ASN A 12 15.05 -7.51 -17.81
CA ASN A 12 14.86 -6.47 -18.83
C ASN A 12 16.11 -5.58 -19.10
N HIS A 13 17.30 -6.06 -18.74
CA HIS A 13 18.60 -5.45 -19.00
C HIS A 13 19.48 -6.37 -19.87
N PRO A 14 20.50 -5.83 -20.57
CA PRO A 14 21.56 -6.65 -21.15
C PRO A 14 22.30 -7.49 -20.10
N HIS A 15 22.93 -8.58 -20.52
CA HIS A 15 23.72 -9.43 -19.61
C HIS A 15 24.79 -8.64 -18.83
N GLY A 16 24.82 -8.84 -17.52
CA GLY A 16 25.78 -8.19 -16.62
C GLY A 16 25.40 -6.76 -16.21
N VAL A 17 24.22 -6.27 -16.61
CA VAL A 17 23.70 -4.96 -16.21
C VAL A 17 22.57 -5.14 -15.20
N TYR A 18 22.57 -4.28 -14.18
CA TYR A 18 21.59 -4.29 -13.09
C TYR A 18 21.10 -2.85 -12.85
N SER A 19 19.83 -2.70 -12.50
CA SER A 19 19.29 -1.45 -11.98
C SER A 19 19.26 -1.47 -10.46
N ILE A 20 19.39 -0.29 -9.87
CA ILE A 20 19.15 -0.06 -8.45
C ILE A 20 18.02 0.95 -8.32
N PRO A 21 17.17 0.83 -7.29
CA PRO A 21 16.08 1.76 -7.11
C PRO A 21 16.66 3.15 -6.78
N PRO A 22 16.07 4.23 -7.32
CA PRO A 22 16.45 5.57 -6.93
C PRO A 22 16.23 5.83 -5.44
N ARG A 23 16.97 6.79 -4.89
CA ARG A 23 16.94 7.10 -3.44
C ARG A 23 15.60 7.62 -2.95
N ASP A 24 14.93 8.46 -3.74
CA ASP A 24 13.65 9.08 -3.38
C ASP A 24 12.69 9.03 -4.58
N LEU A 25 11.85 8.00 -4.58
CA LEU A 25 10.86 7.78 -5.63
C LEU A 25 9.67 8.75 -5.53
N ASP A 26 9.39 9.32 -4.36
CA ASP A 26 8.34 10.33 -4.22
C ASP A 26 8.79 11.64 -4.89
N GLU A 27 10.05 12.04 -4.72
CA GLU A 27 10.60 13.22 -5.40
C GLU A 27 10.72 13.00 -6.92
N ILE A 28 11.07 11.80 -7.38
CA ILE A 28 11.07 11.50 -8.82
C ILE A 28 9.65 11.56 -9.40
N ALA A 29 8.64 11.01 -8.69
CA ALA A 29 7.25 11.11 -9.11
C ALA A 29 6.81 12.58 -9.23
N LYS A 30 7.24 13.43 -8.29
CA LYS A 30 7.01 14.86 -8.34
C LYS A 30 7.65 15.52 -9.55
N GLN A 31 8.93 15.26 -9.82
CA GLN A 31 9.63 15.80 -10.99
C GLN A 31 8.94 15.43 -12.30
N ILE A 32 8.48 14.17 -12.43
CA ILE A 32 7.73 13.71 -13.61
C ILE A 32 6.40 14.48 -13.73
N SER A 33 5.65 14.63 -12.63
CA SER A 33 4.38 15.37 -12.61
C SER A 33 4.55 16.84 -13.00
N GLU A 34 5.55 17.51 -12.43
CA GLU A 34 5.88 18.91 -12.71
C GLU A 34 6.32 19.10 -14.16
N GLU A 35 7.10 18.17 -14.71
CA GLU A 35 7.53 18.21 -16.10
C GLU A 35 6.36 17.97 -17.08
N ILE A 36 5.44 17.05 -16.76
CA ILE A 36 4.20 16.87 -17.53
C ILE A 36 3.39 18.16 -17.51
N LEU A 37 3.23 18.79 -16.34
CA LEU A 37 2.53 20.07 -16.22
C LEU A 37 3.20 21.15 -17.08
N ARG A 38 4.53 21.27 -17.01
CA ARG A 38 5.30 22.26 -17.78
C ARG A 38 5.14 22.07 -19.29
N ARG A 39 5.14 20.82 -19.77
CA ARG A 39 5.06 20.50 -21.20
C ARG A 39 3.65 20.54 -21.76
N THR A 40 2.64 20.22 -20.95
CA THR A 40 1.27 19.96 -21.45
C THR A 40 0.21 20.87 -20.84
N GLY A 41 0.53 21.61 -19.79
CA GLY A 41 -0.44 22.36 -18.98
C GLY A 41 -1.38 21.47 -18.17
N LYS A 42 -1.19 20.14 -18.17
CA LYS A 42 -2.03 19.19 -17.44
C LYS A 42 -1.39 18.83 -16.11
N ARG A 43 -2.15 19.03 -15.04
CA ARG A 43 -1.78 18.62 -13.69
C ARG A 43 -2.23 17.18 -13.47
N VAL A 44 -1.28 16.26 -13.31
CA VAL A 44 -1.54 14.83 -13.16
C VAL A 44 -0.80 14.26 -11.96
N ALA A 45 -1.44 13.35 -11.23
CA ALA A 45 -0.73 12.53 -10.26
C ALA A 45 0.19 11.53 -10.97
N VAL A 46 1.27 11.17 -10.30
CA VAL A 46 2.22 10.14 -10.75
C VAL A 46 2.40 9.14 -9.61
N VAL A 47 2.32 7.85 -9.94
CA VAL A 47 2.66 6.76 -9.04
C VAL A 47 3.71 5.92 -9.76
N ILE A 48 4.83 5.66 -9.07
CA ILE A 48 5.89 4.78 -9.53
C ILE A 48 5.68 3.42 -8.86
N SER A 49 5.58 2.38 -9.67
CA SER A 49 5.47 1.00 -9.21
C SER A 49 6.80 0.26 -9.34
N ASP A 50 6.91 -0.81 -8.56
CA ASP A 50 7.89 -1.87 -8.80
C ASP A 50 7.27 -3.20 -8.39
N THR A 51 7.77 -4.29 -8.98
CA THR A 51 7.32 -5.64 -8.68
C THR A 51 7.82 -6.07 -7.31
N GLU A 52 6.96 -6.71 -6.52
CA GLU A 52 7.31 -7.31 -5.25
C GLU A 52 6.90 -8.78 -5.21
N LEU A 53 7.71 -9.60 -4.53
CA LEU A 53 7.43 -11.01 -4.32
C LEU A 53 6.69 -11.22 -3.00
N PHE A 54 5.59 -11.97 -3.10
CA PHE A 54 4.79 -12.44 -1.98
C PHE A 54 4.81 -13.98 -1.95
N PRO A 55 4.52 -14.61 -0.80
CA PRO A 55 4.45 -16.08 -0.70
C PRO A 55 3.46 -16.74 -1.69
N TRP A 56 2.50 -15.98 -2.21
CA TRP A 56 1.46 -16.43 -3.14
C TRP A 56 1.64 -15.89 -4.58
N GLY A 57 2.76 -15.24 -4.89
CA GLY A 57 3.05 -14.75 -6.24
C GLY A 57 3.66 -13.35 -6.27
N ALA A 58 3.78 -12.78 -7.47
CA ALA A 58 4.30 -11.44 -7.68
C ALA A 58 3.17 -10.45 -7.97
N MET A 59 3.34 -9.20 -7.53
CA MET A 59 2.48 -8.09 -7.93
C MET A 59 3.24 -6.77 -7.86
N ASP A 60 2.86 -5.83 -8.72
CA ASP A 60 3.35 -4.47 -8.60
C ASP A 60 2.70 -3.75 -7.43
N VAL A 61 3.55 -3.05 -6.69
CA VAL A 61 3.18 -2.22 -5.56
C VAL A 61 3.67 -0.80 -5.78
N ALA A 62 3.02 0.18 -5.15
CA ALA A 62 3.46 1.55 -5.20
C ALA A 62 4.76 1.72 -4.40
N ARG A 63 5.77 2.33 -5.01
CA ARG A 63 7.07 2.63 -4.39
C ARG A 63 7.32 4.13 -4.23
N GLY A 64 6.67 4.95 -5.05
CA GLY A 64 6.66 6.40 -4.89
C GLY A 64 5.41 7.02 -5.48
N SER A 65 5.02 8.19 -4.99
CA SER A 65 3.89 8.93 -5.54
C SER A 65 3.98 10.43 -5.32
N TYR A 66 3.35 11.18 -6.22
CA TYR A 66 3.09 12.59 -6.06
C TYR A 66 1.76 12.99 -6.68
N GLY A 67 1.08 13.95 -6.06
CA GLY A 67 -0.19 14.49 -6.55
C GLY A 67 -1.40 13.60 -6.26
N ILE A 68 -1.22 12.53 -5.49
CA ILE A 68 -2.29 11.65 -5.04
C ILE A 68 -2.06 11.27 -3.58
N LYS A 69 -3.10 11.35 -2.77
CA LYS A 69 -3.04 10.88 -1.37
C LYS A 69 -2.88 9.35 -1.35
N PRO A 70 -1.78 8.80 -0.82
CA PRO A 70 -1.51 7.37 -0.94
C PRO A 70 -2.55 6.50 -0.24
N VAL A 71 -3.05 6.97 0.90
CA VAL A 71 -4.10 6.32 1.69
C VAL A 71 -5.29 7.25 1.86
N LYS A 72 -6.46 6.80 1.40
CA LYS A 72 -7.73 7.45 1.61
C LYS A 72 -8.31 6.96 2.94
N MET A 73 -8.45 7.87 3.90
CA MET A 73 -8.98 7.57 5.24
C MET A 73 -10.42 8.06 5.37
N GLU A 74 -11.37 7.17 5.16
CA GLU A 74 -12.81 7.37 5.30
C GLU A 74 -13.38 6.43 6.37
N PHE A 75 -12.55 6.05 7.35
CA PHE A 75 -12.96 5.16 8.42
C PHE A 75 -14.08 5.79 9.26
N GLY A 76 -15.24 5.13 9.29
CA GLY A 76 -16.41 5.61 10.01
C GLY A 76 -17.26 6.63 9.22
N GLU A 77 -16.87 6.97 7.99
CA GLU A 77 -17.71 7.80 7.12
C GLU A 77 -19.04 7.09 6.80
N PRO A 78 -20.15 7.83 6.66
CA PRO A 78 -21.44 7.25 6.31
C PRO A 78 -21.43 6.59 4.93
N ASP A 79 -22.05 5.42 4.82
CA ASP A 79 -22.37 4.81 3.54
C ASP A 79 -23.55 5.52 2.83
N SER A 80 -23.95 5.01 1.68
CA SER A 80 -25.09 5.55 0.91
C SER A 80 -26.44 5.50 1.63
N TYR A 81 -26.53 4.82 2.78
CA TYR A 81 -27.70 4.72 3.63
C TYR A 81 -27.52 5.43 4.99
N GLY A 82 -26.44 6.20 5.15
CA GLY A 82 -26.14 6.96 6.37
C GLY A 82 -25.58 6.12 7.52
N LYS A 83 -25.24 4.84 7.29
CA LYS A 83 -24.65 3.98 8.33
C LYS A 83 -23.13 4.14 8.33
N PRO A 84 -22.47 4.21 9.50
CA PRO A 84 -21.01 4.28 9.56
C PRO A 84 -20.40 3.01 8.98
N LYS A 85 -19.49 3.15 8.02
CA LYS A 85 -18.74 2.02 7.45
C LYS A 85 -17.47 1.80 8.26
N PHE A 86 -17.40 0.69 8.98
CA PHE A 86 -16.21 0.23 9.69
C PHE A 86 -15.22 -0.43 8.71
N GLY A 87 -14.69 0.38 7.79
CA GLY A 87 -13.75 0.07 6.71
C GLY A 87 -13.26 1.39 6.09
N GLY A 88 -12.76 1.42 4.86
CA GLY A 88 -12.46 2.70 4.17
C GLY A 88 -11.10 3.32 4.52
N VAL A 89 -10.11 2.49 4.86
CA VAL A 89 -8.69 2.89 4.79
C VAL A 89 -8.14 2.27 3.51
N ASP A 90 -8.30 2.98 2.40
CA ASP A 90 -8.00 2.44 1.07
C ASP A 90 -6.60 2.88 0.63
N ASN A 91 -5.74 1.92 0.31
CA ASN A 91 -4.39 2.15 -0.21
C ASN A 91 -4.45 2.52 -1.71
N ILE A 92 -4.99 3.70 -2.03
CA ILE A 92 -5.28 4.15 -3.40
C ILE A 92 -4.04 4.04 -4.31
N ALA A 93 -2.86 4.51 -3.87
CA ALA A 93 -1.66 4.43 -4.69
C ALA A 93 -1.26 2.99 -5.05
N PHE A 94 -1.41 2.06 -4.10
CA PHE A 94 -1.13 0.64 -4.32
C PHE A 94 -2.13 0.01 -5.27
N MET A 95 -3.44 0.28 -5.09
CA MET A 95 -4.47 -0.23 -6.00
C MET A 95 -4.27 0.27 -7.44
N VAL A 96 -3.89 1.54 -7.60
CA VAL A 96 -3.55 2.13 -8.91
C VAL A 96 -2.36 1.40 -9.53
N SER A 97 -1.31 1.13 -8.76
CA SER A 97 -0.12 0.40 -9.22
C SER A 97 -0.46 -1.01 -9.66
N SER A 98 -1.19 -1.77 -8.84
CA SER A 98 -1.57 -3.15 -9.18
C SER A 98 -2.52 -3.22 -10.38
N ALA A 99 -3.39 -2.23 -10.56
CA ALA A 99 -4.24 -2.14 -11.75
C ALA A 99 -3.42 -1.84 -13.02
N ALA A 100 -2.44 -0.94 -12.94
CA ALA A 100 -1.53 -0.64 -14.05
C ALA A 100 -0.68 -1.85 -14.45
N ALA A 101 -0.26 -2.67 -13.47
CA ALA A 101 0.54 -3.88 -13.66
C ALA A 101 -0.07 -4.85 -14.69
N LEU A 102 -1.41 -4.97 -14.69
CA LEU A 102 -2.15 -5.83 -15.63
C LEU A 102 -1.93 -5.43 -17.09
N LEU A 103 -1.63 -4.15 -17.34
CA LEU A 103 -1.38 -3.60 -18.67
C LEU A 103 0.12 -3.50 -18.98
N MET A 104 0.95 -3.21 -17.96
CA MET A 104 2.40 -3.11 -18.11
C MET A 104 3.03 -4.48 -18.43
N GLY A 105 2.45 -5.56 -17.90
CA GLY A 105 3.08 -6.86 -17.91
C GLY A 105 4.24 -6.91 -16.90
N GLN A 106 5.05 -7.97 -16.98
CA GLN A 106 6.16 -8.20 -16.04
C GLN A 106 7.47 -8.53 -16.79
N ARG A 107 7.44 -8.55 -18.12
CA ARG A 107 8.50 -9.06 -18.99
C ARG A 107 8.72 -8.08 -20.14
N GLY A 108 8.83 -8.59 -21.36
CA GLY A 108 9.16 -7.84 -22.57
C GLY A 108 7.96 -7.21 -23.28
N GLU A 109 6.83 -6.97 -22.60
CA GLU A 109 5.66 -6.34 -23.22
C GLU A 109 5.95 -4.90 -23.69
N GLY A 110 6.96 -4.24 -23.11
CA GLY A 110 7.44 -2.94 -23.55
C GLY A 110 6.51 -1.78 -23.20
N ILE A 111 5.71 -1.92 -22.14
CA ILE A 111 4.74 -0.91 -21.68
C ILE A 111 5.18 -0.40 -20.29
N PRO A 112 6.08 0.61 -20.22
CA PRO A 112 6.59 1.12 -18.94
C PRO A 112 5.69 2.17 -18.27
N VAL A 113 4.63 2.65 -18.97
CA VAL A 113 3.75 3.72 -18.47
C VAL A 113 2.30 3.43 -18.85
N VAL A 114 1.40 3.58 -17.87
CA VAL A 114 -0.05 3.47 -18.04
C VAL A 114 -0.72 4.77 -17.61
N ILE A 115 -1.70 5.24 -18.39
CA ILE A 115 -2.51 6.42 -18.05
C ILE A 115 -3.89 5.97 -17.58
N ILE A 116 -4.18 6.16 -16.29
CA ILE A 116 -5.51 5.91 -15.71
C ILE A 116 -6.31 7.21 -15.71
N ARG A 117 -7.53 7.17 -16.25
CA ARG A 117 -8.47 8.31 -16.31
C ARG A 117 -9.78 7.97 -15.64
N GLY A 118 -10.47 8.97 -15.11
CA GLY A 118 -11.78 8.82 -14.46
C GLY A 118 -11.74 8.44 -12.97
N LEU A 119 -10.54 8.17 -12.43
CA LEU A 119 -10.36 7.94 -10.99
C LEU A 119 -10.56 9.25 -10.22
N LYS A 120 -11.44 9.23 -9.20
CA LYS A 120 -11.57 10.31 -8.23
C LYS A 120 -10.59 10.08 -7.09
N TYR A 121 -9.70 11.04 -6.84
CA TYR A 121 -8.72 11.00 -5.76
C TYR A 121 -8.48 12.40 -5.18
N GLU A 122 -7.98 12.44 -3.94
CA GLU A 122 -7.55 13.67 -3.28
C GLU A 122 -6.12 14.01 -3.73
N TRP A 123 -5.90 15.25 -4.18
CA TRP A 123 -4.55 15.71 -4.46
C TRP A 123 -3.78 15.87 -3.17
N SER A 124 -2.59 15.28 -3.09
CA SER A 124 -1.69 15.43 -1.94
C SER A 124 -0.24 15.47 -2.40
N ASN A 125 0.60 16.14 -1.61
CA ASN A 125 2.06 16.08 -1.74
C ASN A 125 2.67 15.01 -0.81
N GLU A 126 1.83 14.24 -0.14
CA GLU A 126 2.25 13.07 0.64
C GLU A 126 2.70 11.95 -0.31
N GLY A 127 3.86 11.38 -0.02
CA GLY A 127 4.45 10.28 -0.77
C GLY A 127 4.27 8.94 -0.05
N VAL A 128 4.33 7.84 -0.81
CA VAL A 128 4.07 6.49 -0.29
C VAL A 128 5.07 6.09 0.79
N ASN A 129 6.32 6.57 0.71
CA ASN A 129 7.36 6.23 1.68
C ASN A 129 7.00 6.68 3.09
N LYS A 130 6.24 7.77 3.24
CA LYS A 130 5.81 8.29 4.54
C LYS A 130 4.57 7.57 5.07
N THR A 131 3.75 7.04 4.17
CA THR A 131 2.45 6.44 4.52
C THR A 131 2.56 5.00 5.02
N LEU A 132 3.54 4.22 4.54
CA LEU A 132 3.76 2.85 5.02
C LEU A 132 4.32 2.77 6.45
N VAL A 133 4.80 3.88 7.00
CA VAL A 133 5.11 3.96 8.41
C VAL A 133 3.80 4.18 9.16
N MET A 134 3.03 3.10 9.33
CA MET A 134 2.02 3.05 10.38
C MET A 134 2.77 3.18 11.71
N ARG A 135 3.04 4.42 12.14
CA ARG A 135 3.44 4.76 13.51
C ARG A 135 2.21 4.55 14.40
N ILE A 136 1.73 3.31 14.47
CA ILE A 136 0.79 2.93 15.51
C ILE A 136 1.63 2.90 16.78
N SER A 137 1.51 3.96 17.59
CA SER A 137 1.97 3.91 18.97
C SER A 137 1.42 2.63 19.60
N LEU A 138 2.27 1.85 20.26
CA LEU A 138 1.86 0.62 20.95
C LEU A 138 0.64 0.86 21.85
N LYS A 139 0.53 2.06 22.44
CA LYS A 139 -0.64 2.51 23.22
C LYS A 139 -1.94 2.57 22.41
N ARG A 140 -1.91 3.05 21.17
CA ARG A 140 -3.07 3.09 20.26
C ARG A 140 -3.47 1.67 19.81
N LEU A 141 -2.49 0.81 19.52
CA LEU A 141 -2.75 -0.60 19.21
C LEU A 141 -3.45 -1.29 20.38
N LEU A 142 -2.89 -1.15 21.60
CA LEU A 142 -3.46 -1.75 22.81
C LEU A 142 -4.87 -1.24 23.08
N LYS A 143 -5.10 0.07 22.92
CA LYS A 143 -6.42 0.69 23.11
C LYS A 143 -7.43 0.15 22.10
N ALA A 144 -7.06 0.05 20.82
CA ALA A 144 -7.94 -0.51 19.80
C ALA A 144 -8.31 -1.97 20.11
N LEU A 145 -7.32 -2.79 20.48
CA LEU A 145 -7.53 -4.18 20.92
C LEU A 145 -8.49 -4.27 22.11
N LEU A 146 -8.27 -3.47 23.14
CA LEU A 146 -9.14 -3.44 24.32
C LEU A 146 -10.57 -3.03 23.99
N GLU A 147 -10.76 -2.00 23.15
CA GLU A 147 -12.10 -1.57 22.73
C GLU A 147 -12.78 -2.62 21.85
N THR A 148 -12.06 -3.26 20.94
CA THR A 148 -12.58 -4.37 20.14
C THR A 148 -13.01 -5.52 21.03
N VAL A 149 -12.17 -5.98 21.96
CA VAL A 149 -12.52 -7.05 22.91
C VAL A 149 -13.75 -6.69 23.72
N LYS A 150 -13.81 -5.46 24.26
CA LYS A 150 -14.96 -4.97 25.01
C LYS A 150 -16.25 -5.00 24.19
N HIS A 151 -16.23 -4.48 22.96
CA HIS A 151 -17.42 -4.45 22.11
C HIS A 151 -17.83 -5.85 21.64
N THR A 152 -16.86 -6.72 21.36
CA THR A 152 -17.13 -8.13 21.05
C THR A 152 -17.81 -8.85 22.23
N ILE A 153 -17.37 -8.61 23.48
CA ILE A 153 -18.01 -9.16 24.69
C ILE A 153 -19.44 -8.63 24.85
N ILE A 154 -19.68 -7.35 24.58
CA ILE A 154 -21.01 -6.75 24.67
C ILE A 154 -21.96 -7.39 23.65
N VAL A 155 -21.51 -7.64 22.43
CA VAL A 155 -22.35 -8.14 21.32
C VAL A 155 -22.56 -9.66 21.42
N LEU A 156 -21.51 -10.43 21.73
CA LEU A 156 -21.52 -11.89 21.62
C LEU A 156 -21.48 -12.62 22.98
N GLY A 157 -21.36 -11.86 24.08
CA GLY A 157 -21.29 -12.40 25.43
C GLY A 157 -19.87 -12.77 25.88
N PRO A 158 -19.66 -12.94 27.20
CA PRO A 158 -18.34 -13.20 27.79
C PRO A 158 -17.73 -14.57 27.43
N SER A 159 -18.55 -15.51 26.96
CA SER A 159 -18.12 -16.86 26.56
C SER A 159 -17.10 -16.85 25.41
N ILE A 160 -17.06 -15.79 24.60
CA ILE A 160 -16.11 -15.66 23.49
C ILE A 160 -14.66 -15.44 23.93
N ILE A 161 -14.42 -14.93 25.15
CA ILE A 161 -13.06 -14.79 25.69
C ILE A 161 -12.40 -16.17 25.78
N SER A 162 -13.15 -17.18 26.22
CA SER A 162 -12.70 -18.57 26.28
C SER A 162 -12.35 -19.11 24.89
N MET A 163 -13.18 -18.80 23.90
CA MET A 163 -12.95 -19.19 22.50
C MET A 163 -11.70 -18.50 21.91
N LEU A 164 -11.51 -17.20 22.14
CA LEU A 164 -10.33 -16.46 21.69
C LEU A 164 -9.05 -16.98 22.35
N MET A 165 -9.08 -17.29 23.65
CA MET A 165 -7.96 -17.89 24.39
C MET A 165 -7.60 -19.29 23.88
N LEU A 166 -8.59 -20.10 23.48
CA LEU A 166 -8.37 -21.39 22.85
C LEU A 166 -7.77 -21.27 21.44
N THR A 167 -8.14 -20.22 20.69
CA THR A 167 -7.68 -19.99 19.31
C THR A 167 -6.27 -19.36 19.26
N LEU A 168 -5.87 -18.61 20.28
CA LEU A 168 -4.56 -17.96 20.40
C LEU A 168 -3.45 -18.86 20.96
N LYS A 169 -3.69 -20.17 21.15
CA LYS A 169 -2.63 -21.16 21.29
C LYS A 169 -1.90 -21.34 19.94
N VAL A 170 -1.16 -20.31 19.54
CA VAL A 170 -0.08 -20.45 18.59
C VAL A 170 1.13 -20.86 19.43
N ASP A 171 1.50 -22.13 19.35
CA ASP A 171 2.79 -22.61 19.86
C ASP A 171 3.89 -21.92 19.06
N ILE A 172 4.36 -20.76 19.54
CA ILE A 172 5.63 -20.19 19.07
C ILE A 172 6.70 -20.89 19.90
N SER A 173 7.20 -22.01 19.37
CA SER A 173 8.39 -22.65 19.90
C SER A 173 9.58 -21.76 19.60
N ALA A 174 10.47 -21.58 20.58
CA ALA A 174 11.73 -20.85 20.41
C ALA A 174 12.66 -21.46 19.34
N SER A 175 12.32 -22.62 18.78
CA SER A 175 13.00 -23.25 17.64
C SER A 175 12.75 -22.58 16.29
N ASP A 176 11.70 -21.75 16.17
CA ASP A 176 11.25 -21.23 14.87
C ASP A 176 11.95 -19.91 14.47
N PHE A 177 12.97 -19.51 15.24
CA PHE A 177 13.78 -18.29 15.03
C PHE A 177 15.30 -18.53 15.04
N LEU A 178 15.75 -19.77 14.84
CA LEU A 178 17.15 -20.10 14.52
C LEU A 178 17.24 -20.64 13.09
#